data_AF-A0A387GZW2-F1
#
_entry.id   AF-A0A387GZW2-F1
#
_cell.length_a   1.000
_cell.length_b   1.000
_cell.length_c   1.000
_cell.angle_alpha   90.00
_cell.angle_beta   90.00
_cell.angle_gamma   90.00
#
_symmetry.space_group_name_H-M   'P 1'
#
loop_
_entity.id
_entity.type
_entity.pdbx_description
1 polymer ?
#
loop_
_entity_poly.entity_id
_entity_poly.type
_entity_poly.pdbx_seq_one_letter_code
_entity_poly.pdbx_strand_id
1 'polypeptide(L)' 'MSDFEAQERQGEILALIRMMRYAGQTASGLDVPQATSLIEAAQAALLLVLGIEFPMLSAAHLNALVSDTYGHC' A
#
# COMPACT_ATOMS: atom_id res chain seq x y z
N MET A 1 20.36 -10.06 3.56
CA MET A 1 19.50 -9.46 4.60
C MET A 1 19.20 -10.54 5.59
N SER A 2 19.32 -10.22 6.88
CA SER A 2 18.78 -11.11 7.91
C SER A 2 17.25 -11.19 7.78
N ASP A 3 16.63 -12.25 8.28
CA ASP A 3 15.16 -12.38 8.27
C ASP A 3 14.48 -11.20 8.98
N PHE A 4 15.14 -10.61 9.98
CA PHE A 4 14.68 -9.42 10.70
C PHE A 4 14.63 -8.17 9.81
N GLU A 5 15.70 -7.88 9.07
CA GLU A 5 15.76 -6.73 8.14
C GLU A 5 14.72 -6.89 7.02
N ALA A 6 14.50 -8.12 6.55
CA ALA A 6 13.46 -8.41 5.57
C ALA A 6 12.06 -8.13 6.13
N GLN A 7 11.79 -8.56 7.36
CA GLN A 7 10.52 -8.33 8.03
C GLN A 7 10.26 -6.84 8.33
N GLU A 8 11.27 -6.10 8.80
CA GLU A 8 11.17 -4.65 9.03
C GLU A 8 10.83 -3.93 7.73
N ARG A 9 11.57 -4.23 6.65
CA ARG A 9 11.36 -3.67 5.33
C ARG A 9 9.98 -3.99 4.74
N GLN A 10 9.50 -5.22 4.93
CA GLN A 10 8.14 -5.60 4.56
C GLN A 10 7.12 -4.73 5.31
N GLY A 11 7.32 -4.53 6.61
CA GLY A 11 6.48 -3.69 7.46
C GLY A 11 6.44 -2.23 7.02
N GLU A 12 7.58 -1.66 6.65
CA GLU A 12 7.68 -0.29 6.14
C GLU A 12 6.90 -0.09 4.84
N ILE A 13 7.06 -1.00 3.87
CA ILE A 13 6.33 -0.92 2.60
C ILE A 13 4.83 -1.06 2.84
N LEU A 14 4.42 -1.94 3.75
CA LEU A 14 3.01 -2.09 4.16
C LEU A 14 2.46 -0.79 4.79
N ALA A 15 3.22 -0.14 5.66
CA ALA A 15 2.83 1.13 6.26
C ALA A 15 2.65 2.23 5.20
N LEU A 16 3.55 2.31 4.22
CA LEU A 16 3.45 3.25 3.09
C LEU A 16 2.20 2.99 2.24
N ILE A 17 1.89 1.73 1.92
CA ILE A 17 0.68 1.36 1.16
C ILE A 17 -0.59 1.83 1.89
N ARG A 18 -0.64 1.66 3.22
CA ARG A 18 -1.76 2.11 4.06
C ARG A 18 -1.87 3.64 4.11
N MET A 19 -0.74 4.34 4.24
CA MET A 19 -0.70 5.80 4.20
C MET A 19 -1.19 6.36 2.86
N MET A 20 -0.75 5.78 1.74
CA MET A 20 -1.24 6.16 0.40
C MET A 20 -2.75 5.95 0.30
N ARG A 21 -3.27 4.83 0.82
CA ARG A 21 -4.71 4.58 0.83
C ARG A 21 -5.49 5.67 1.57
N TYR A 22 -5.06 6.01 2.78
CA TYR A 22 -5.68 7.07 3.57
C TYR A 22 -5.63 8.43 2.85
N ALA A 23 -4.48 8.77 2.27
CA ALA A 23 -4.32 10.00 1.49
C ALA A 23 -5.24 10.02 0.25
N GLY A 24 -5.41 8.88 -0.43
CA GLY A 24 -6.28 8.75 -1.60
C GLY A 24 -7.76 8.93 -1.23
N GLN A 25 -8.19 8.33 -0.13
CA GLN A 25 -9.54 8.53 0.41
C GLN A 25 -9.78 10.00 0.82
N THR A 26 -8.79 10.63 1.44
CA THR A 26 -8.84 12.06 1.80
C THR A 26 -8.94 12.93 0.55
N ALA A 27 -8.11 12.69 -0.46
CA ALA A 27 -8.12 13.44 -1.73
C ALA A 27 -9.44 13.27 -2.49
N SER A 28 -10.00 12.06 -2.48
CA SER A 28 -11.31 11.77 -3.06
C SER A 28 -12.43 12.51 -2.31
N GLY A 29 -12.40 12.52 -0.97
CA GLY A 29 -13.36 13.26 -0.15
C GLY A 29 -13.29 14.78 -0.31
N LEU A 30 -12.13 15.31 -0.74
CA LEU A 30 -11.93 16.72 -1.07
C LEU A 30 -12.19 17.06 -2.55
N ASP A 31 -12.66 16.10 -3.35
CA ASP A 31 -12.89 16.23 -4.80
C ASP A 31 -11.67 16.73 -5.57
N VAL A 32 -10.48 16.18 -5.25
CA VAL A 32 -9.22 16.45 -5.95
C VAL A 32 -8.84 15.23 -6.81
N PRO A 33 -9.41 15.08 -8.02
CA PRO A 33 -9.27 13.86 -8.81
C PRO A 33 -7.84 13.60 -9.29
N GLN A 34 -7.06 14.65 -9.59
CA GLN A 34 -5.65 14.50 -9.96
C GLN A 34 -4.81 13.94 -8.81
N ALA A 35 -5.03 14.44 -7.58
CA ALA A 35 -4.32 13.93 -6.41
C ALA A 35 -4.72 12.47 -6.13
N THR A 36 -6.02 12.16 -6.22
CA THR A 36 -6.52 10.79 -6.06
C THR A 36 -5.83 9.83 -7.03
N SER A 37 -5.80 10.16 -8.33
CA SER A 37 -5.17 9.33 -9.35
C SER A 37 -3.66 9.13 -9.13
N LEU A 38 -2.93 10.18 -8.74
CA LEU A 38 -1.51 10.10 -8.46
C LEU A 38 -1.21 9.22 -7.23
N ILE A 39 -2.05 9.32 -6.20
CA ILE A 39 -1.91 8.52 -4.97
C ILE A 39 -2.20 7.04 -5.25
N GLU A 40 -3.24 6.74 -6.04
CA GLU A 40 -3.54 5.37 -6.47
C GLU A 40 -2.39 4.77 -7.29
N ALA A 41 -1.80 5.55 -8.19
CA ALA A 41 -0.64 5.10 -8.97
C ALA A 41 0.59 4.81 -8.07
N ALA A 42 0.85 5.67 -7.08
CA ALA A 42 1.92 5.45 -6.10
C ALA A 42 1.66 4.19 -5.24
N GLN A 43 0.42 3.97 -4.81
CA GLN A 43 0.03 2.77 -4.08
C GLN A 43 0.24 1.50 -4.92
N ALA A 44 -0.15 1.51 -6.20
CA ALA A 44 0.07 0.39 -7.11
C ALA A 44 1.56 0.08 -7.30
N ALA A 45 2.41 1.11 -7.41
CA ALA A 45 3.86 0.93 -7.50
C ALA A 45 4.44 0.27 -6.24
N LEU A 46 3.99 0.68 -5.05
CA LEU A 46 4.43 0.08 -3.79
C LEU A 46 4.00 -1.39 -3.65
N LEU A 47 2.80 -1.75 -4.12
CA LEU A 47 2.34 -3.14 -4.16
C LEU A 47 3.20 -4.01 -5.08
N LEU A 48 3.62 -3.46 -6.23
CA LEU A 48 4.55 -4.14 -7.13
C LEU A 48 5.91 -4.37 -6.46
N VAL A 49 6.46 -3.36 -5.79
CA VAL A 49 7.70 -3.48 -5.02
C VAL A 49 7.56 -4.58 -3.96
N LEU A 50 6.47 -4.55 -3.18
CA LEU A 50 6.20 -5.54 -2.15
C LEU A 50 6.14 -6.97 -2.73
N GLY A 51 5.45 -7.16 -3.86
CA GLY A 51 5.35 -8.47 -4.52
C GLY A 51 6.67 -8.98 -5.10
N ILE A 52 7.51 -8.09 -5.65
CA ILE A 52 8.83 -8.44 -6.19
C ILE A 52 9.79 -8.84 -5.06
N GLU A 53 9.77 -8.12 -3.96
CA GLU A 53 10.71 -8.31 -2.85
C GLU A 53 10.30 -9.43 -1.91
N PHE A 54 9.00 -9.68 -1.78
CA PHE A 54 8.44 -10.69 -0.90
C PHE A 54 7.52 -11.64 -1.70
N PRO A 55 8.09 -12.46 -2.61
CA PRO A 55 7.32 -13.35 -3.49
C PRO A 55 6.52 -14.42 -2.74
N MET A 56 6.78 -14.61 -1.45
CA MET A 56 6.01 -15.47 -0.55
C MET A 56 4.63 -14.89 -0.18
N LEU A 57 4.39 -13.60 -0.45
CA LEU A 57 3.07 -12.99 -0.28
C LEU A 57 2.14 -13.44 -1.40
N SER A 58 1.02 -14.05 -1.04
CA SER A 58 0.00 -14.45 -2.01
C SER A 58 -0.68 -13.21 -2.63
N ALA A 59 -1.12 -13.34 -3.87
CA ALA A 59 -1.93 -12.30 -4.52
C ALA A 59 -3.20 -11.95 -3.71
N ALA A 60 -3.75 -12.92 -2.97
CA ALA A 60 -4.87 -12.69 -2.07
C ALA A 60 -4.50 -11.76 -0.89
N HIS A 61 -3.32 -11.92 -0.30
CA HIS A 61 -2.81 -11.00 0.73
C HIS A 61 -2.56 -9.60 0.17
N LEU A 62 -1.99 -9.51 -1.04
CA LEU A 62 -1.78 -8.22 -1.71
C LEU A 62 -3.10 -7.51 -2.02
N ASN A 63 -4.11 -8.24 -2.50
CA ASN A 63 -5.44 -7.69 -2.79
C ASN A 63 -6.20 -7.29 -1.52
N ALA A 64 -6.03 -8.03 -0.42
CA ALA A 64 -6.63 -7.67 0.87
C ALA A 64 -6.14 -6.30 1.36
N LEU A 65 -4.86 -5.96 1.16
CA LEU A 65 -4.30 -4.65 1.53
C LEU A 65 -4.96 -3.48 0.79
N VAL A 66 -5.41 -3.74 -0.44
CA VAL A 66 -6.16 -2.78 -1.26
C VAL A 66 -7.64 -2.77 -0.92
N SER A 67 -8.18 -3.90 -0.44
CA SER A 67 -9.62 -4.10 -0.24
C SER A 67 -10.10 -3.71 1.16
N ASP A 68 -9.27 -3.77 2.21
CA ASP A 68 -9.71 -3.56 3.60
C ASP A 68 -10.14 -2.11 3.90
N THR A 69 -11.42 -1.82 3.70
CA THR A 69 -12.03 -0.48 3.58
C THR A 69 -12.23 0.28 4.88
N TYR A 70 -11.88 -0.32 6.02
CA TYR A 70 -12.13 0.28 7.33
C TYR A 70 -10.93 1.09 7.79
N GLY A 71 -11.03 2.39 7.55
CA GLY A 71 -10.08 3.43 7.96
C GLY A 71 -9.97 3.59 9.48
N HIS A 72 -9.29 2.65 10.12
CA HIS A 72 -8.72 2.83 11.45
C HIS A 72 -7.21 2.68 11.33
N CYS A 73 -6.55 3.78 10.98
CA CYS A 73 -5.19 4.04 11.44
C CYS A 73 -5.26 4.44 12.91
#